data_AF-W2QEQ0-F1
#
_entry.id   AF-W2QEQ0-F1
#
_cell.length_a   1.000
_cell.length_b   1.000
_cell.length_c   1.000
_cell.angle_alpha   90.00
_cell.angle_beta   90.00
_cell.angle_gamma   90.00
#
_symmetry.space_group_name_H-M   'P 1'
#
loop_
_entity.id
_entity.type
_entity.pdbx_description
1 polymer ?
#
loop_
_entity_poly.entity_id
_entity_poly.type
_entity_poly.pdbx_seq_one_letter_code
_entity_poly.pdbx_strand_id
1 'polypeptide(L)'
;MVIRGADPIVEWDENGYMIAGAFPTLFMMGGDMIPSGSISHDLIDHLMRYYDGRFENNVTLIVTLFNQLQRYAAVLKAARASTTHLETLRKLGQLASGVNFKKSLLAAKYHPDSPAAKRLNASLLRILPVVGGTIPFSPFERAGTRPKLAAMRFRFGLQQFWITVAPPEQDDLHYTGSCFSYSYMRGMMRSVRVVSHNAGGCSYLKI
;
A
#
# COMPACT_ATOMS: atom_id res chain seq x y z
N MET A 1 -23.10 21.41 -17.46
CA MET A 1 -22.89 22.21 -16.24
C MET A 1 -23.24 21.31 -15.06
N VAL A 2 -22.26 20.90 -14.25
CA VAL A 2 -22.51 20.02 -13.09
C VAL A 2 -22.98 20.90 -11.94
N ILE A 3 -24.26 20.79 -11.58
CA ILE A 3 -24.80 21.44 -10.38
C ILE A 3 -24.31 20.62 -9.19
N ARG A 4 -23.45 21.21 -8.37
CA ARG A 4 -22.97 20.57 -7.13
C ARG A 4 -24.04 20.77 -6.05
N GLY A 5 -24.34 19.73 -5.28
CA GLY A 5 -25.18 19.84 -4.09
C GLY A 5 -24.56 20.78 -3.06
N ALA A 6 -25.39 21.26 -2.12
CA ALA A 6 -24.93 22.11 -1.01
C ALA A 6 -23.94 21.36 -0.11
N ASP A 7 -24.16 20.06 0.09
CA ASP A 7 -23.32 19.21 0.90
C ASP A 7 -22.27 18.46 0.05
N PRO A 8 -21.04 18.28 0.56
CA PRO A 8 -20.06 17.44 -0.10
C PRO A 8 -20.55 15.99 -0.10
N ILE A 9 -20.55 15.34 -1.26
CA ILE A 9 -20.88 13.91 -1.36
C ILE A 9 -19.76 13.11 -0.69
N VAL A 10 -20.13 12.28 0.29
CA VAL A 10 -19.22 11.40 1.02
C VAL A 10 -19.48 9.96 0.59
N GLU A 11 -18.46 9.28 0.06
CA GLU A 11 -18.60 7.93 -0.48
C GLU A 11 -18.82 6.83 0.60
N TRP A 12 -18.62 7.17 1.87
CA TRP A 12 -18.64 6.23 2.98
C TRP A 12 -20.01 6.09 3.66
N ASP A 13 -20.94 7.02 3.47
CA ASP A 13 -22.22 7.02 4.20
C ASP A 13 -23.14 5.88 3.70
N GLU A 14 -23.20 5.69 2.38
CA GLU A 14 -24.04 4.67 1.71
C GLU A 14 -23.20 3.60 1.01
N ASN A 15 -22.09 3.19 1.62
CA ASN A 15 -21.11 2.32 0.98
C ASN A 15 -21.69 0.98 0.54
N GLY A 16 -22.57 0.37 1.35
CA GLY A 16 -23.26 -0.87 1.00
C GLY A 16 -24.12 -0.72 -0.25
N TYR A 17 -24.92 0.33 -0.34
CA TYR A 17 -25.74 0.61 -1.51
C TYR A 17 -24.89 0.88 -2.76
N MET A 18 -23.84 1.70 -2.64
CA MET A 18 -22.98 2.06 -3.77
C MET A 18 -22.15 0.88 -4.29
N ILE A 19 -21.54 0.09 -3.41
CA ILE A 19 -20.73 -1.07 -3.82
C ILE A 19 -21.62 -2.19 -4.35
N ALA A 20 -22.71 -2.53 -3.66
CA ALA A 20 -23.60 -3.58 -4.14
C ALA A 20 -24.30 -3.19 -5.45
N GLY A 21 -24.66 -1.91 -5.62
CA GLY A 21 -25.19 -1.38 -6.86
C GLY A 21 -24.18 -1.37 -8.01
N ALA A 22 -22.89 -1.15 -7.73
CA ALA A 22 -21.83 -1.21 -8.73
C ALA A 22 -21.45 -2.65 -9.12
N PHE A 23 -21.61 -3.61 -8.22
CA PHE A 23 -21.24 -5.02 -8.41
C PHE A 23 -22.40 -5.98 -8.10
N PRO A 24 -23.54 -5.89 -8.82
CA PRO A 24 -24.74 -6.66 -8.51
C PRO A 24 -24.54 -8.18 -8.67
N THR A 25 -23.63 -8.60 -9.56
CA THR A 25 -23.28 -10.01 -9.76
C THR A 25 -22.49 -10.60 -8.59
N LEU A 26 -21.77 -9.77 -7.83
CA LEU A 26 -21.03 -10.18 -6.63
C LEU A 26 -21.92 -10.11 -5.40
N PHE A 27 -22.73 -9.06 -5.29
CA PHE A 27 -23.62 -8.78 -4.16
C PHE A 27 -25.09 -8.97 -4.55
N MET A 28 -25.48 -10.20 -4.90
CA MET A 28 -26.84 -10.50 -5.38
C MET A 28 -27.94 -10.21 -4.35
N MET A 29 -27.62 -10.30 -3.05
CA MET A 29 -28.54 -9.99 -1.96
C MET A 29 -28.44 -8.54 -1.46
N GLY A 30 -27.72 -7.68 -2.18
CA GLY A 30 -27.49 -6.30 -1.78
C GLY A 30 -26.26 -6.13 -0.87
N GLY A 31 -26.16 -4.94 -0.28
CA GLY A 31 -24.97 -4.45 0.41
C GLY A 31 -25.08 -4.32 1.91
N ASP A 32 -26.11 -4.88 2.55
CA ASP A 32 -26.39 -4.71 3.99
C ASP A 32 -25.26 -5.24 4.89
N MET A 33 -24.45 -6.18 4.37
CA MET A 33 -23.27 -6.69 5.08
C MET A 33 -22.10 -5.68 5.12
N ILE A 34 -22.11 -4.67 4.26
CA ILE A 34 -21.05 -3.68 4.15
C ILE A 34 -21.38 -2.51 5.09
N PRO A 35 -20.52 -2.22 6.08
CA PRO A 35 -20.77 -1.14 7.01
C PRO A 35 -20.69 0.22 6.32
N SER A 36 -21.47 1.19 6.81
CA SER A 36 -21.21 2.61 6.57
C SER A 36 -19.85 2.98 7.17
N GLY A 37 -19.02 3.69 6.41
CA GLY A 37 -17.64 4.01 6.78
C GLY A 37 -16.59 3.28 5.93
N SER A 38 -15.40 3.14 6.50
CA SER A 38 -14.33 2.33 5.90
C SER A 38 -14.61 0.85 6.15
N ILE A 39 -14.45 0.05 5.11
CA ILE A 39 -14.59 -1.41 5.19
C ILE A 39 -13.46 -1.97 6.05
N SER A 40 -13.80 -2.80 7.05
CA SER A 40 -12.80 -3.43 7.91
C SER A 40 -11.92 -4.42 7.15
N HIS A 41 -10.69 -4.60 7.62
CA HIS A 41 -9.77 -5.58 7.02
C HIS A 41 -10.34 -7.00 7.12
N ASP A 42 -11.01 -7.34 8.23
CA ASP A 42 -11.61 -8.66 8.43
C ASP A 42 -12.72 -8.95 7.42
N LEU A 43 -13.52 -7.94 7.08
CA LEU A 43 -14.56 -8.07 6.06
C LEU A 43 -13.95 -8.21 4.66
N ILE A 44 -12.88 -7.46 4.35
CA ILE A 44 -12.16 -7.62 3.09
C ILE A 44 -11.57 -9.03 3.00
N ASP A 45 -10.91 -9.51 4.05
CA ASP A 45 -10.35 -10.86 4.09
C ASP A 45 -11.43 -11.93 3.94
N HIS A 46 -12.60 -11.74 4.56
CA HIS A 46 -13.74 -12.62 4.40
C HIS A 46 -14.24 -12.66 2.95
N LEU A 47 -14.37 -11.50 2.29
CA LEU A 47 -14.77 -11.42 0.88
C LEU A 47 -13.72 -12.06 -0.04
N MET A 48 -12.43 -11.79 0.18
CA MET A 48 -11.36 -12.35 -0.65
C MET A 48 -11.21 -13.87 -0.48
N ARG A 49 -11.52 -14.42 0.70
CA ARG A 49 -11.49 -15.87 0.99
C ARG A 49 -12.82 -16.56 0.77
N TYR A 50 -13.76 -15.91 0.07
CA TYR A 50 -15.05 -16.50 -0.22
C TYR A 50 -14.90 -17.79 -1.04
N TYR A 51 -15.74 -18.80 -0.77
CA TYR A 51 -15.50 -20.19 -1.20
C TYR A 51 -15.34 -20.38 -2.72
N ASP A 52 -15.92 -19.52 -3.56
CA ASP A 52 -15.83 -19.61 -5.02
C ASP A 52 -14.79 -18.67 -5.67
N GLY A 53 -14.12 -17.84 -4.86
CA GLY A 53 -13.14 -16.87 -5.34
C GLY A 53 -13.71 -15.75 -6.23
N ARG A 54 -15.02 -15.52 -6.28
CA ARG A 54 -15.62 -14.50 -7.17
C ARG A 54 -15.09 -13.08 -6.90
N PHE A 55 -14.80 -12.76 -5.64
CA PHE A 55 -14.37 -11.44 -5.22
C PHE A 55 -12.87 -11.22 -5.49
N GLU A 56 -12.03 -12.23 -5.25
CA GLU A 56 -10.59 -12.17 -5.57
C GLU A 56 -10.32 -12.10 -7.08
N ASN A 57 -11.16 -12.73 -7.90
CA ASN A 57 -11.01 -12.74 -9.35
C ASN A 57 -11.51 -11.43 -10.00
N ASN A 58 -12.26 -10.60 -9.28
CA ASN A 58 -12.76 -9.34 -9.81
C ASN A 58 -11.77 -8.18 -9.55
N VAL A 59 -10.90 -7.93 -10.52
CA VAL A 59 -9.91 -6.84 -10.47
C VAL A 59 -10.57 -5.47 -10.25
N THR A 60 -11.73 -5.22 -10.86
CA THR A 60 -12.44 -3.94 -10.75
C THR A 60 -12.92 -3.68 -9.33
N LEU A 61 -13.44 -4.70 -8.64
CA LEU A 61 -13.78 -4.60 -7.22
C LEU A 61 -12.52 -4.31 -6.38
N ILE A 62 -11.44 -5.08 -6.58
CA ILE A 62 -10.19 -4.90 -5.81
C ILE A 62 -9.65 -3.48 -5.96
N VAL A 63 -9.60 -2.96 -7.18
CA VAL A 63 -9.15 -1.58 -7.45
C VAL A 63 -10.09 -0.56 -6.80
N THR A 64 -11.39 -0.81 -6.78
CA THR A 64 -12.38 0.08 -6.16
C THR A 64 -12.20 0.15 -4.65
N LEU A 65 -12.10 -1.01 -3.99
CA LEU A 65 -11.81 -1.14 -2.55
C LEU A 65 -10.48 -0.48 -2.19
N PHE A 66 -9.45 -0.71 -3.00
CA PHE A 66 -8.14 -0.12 -2.81
C PHE A 66 -8.15 1.41 -2.92
N ASN A 67 -8.82 1.95 -3.95
CA ASN A 67 -8.97 3.39 -4.13
C ASN A 67 -9.72 4.03 -2.95
N GLN A 68 -10.78 3.39 -2.47
CA GLN A 68 -11.53 3.85 -1.31
C GLN A 68 -10.66 3.85 -0.04
N LEU A 69 -9.85 2.80 0.16
CA LEU A 69 -8.89 2.70 1.26
C LEU A 69 -7.86 3.84 1.22
N GLN A 70 -7.31 4.16 0.03
CA GLN A 70 -6.37 5.27 -0.13
C GLN A 70 -7.04 6.63 0.14
N ARG A 71 -8.26 6.85 -0.37
CA ARG A 71 -9.01 8.10 -0.16
C ARG A 71 -9.39 8.31 1.31
N TYR A 72 -9.86 7.26 1.98
CA TYR A 72 -10.20 7.32 3.40
C TYR A 72 -8.98 7.70 4.25
N ALA A 73 -7.83 7.04 4.02
CA ALA A 73 -6.57 7.35 4.70
C ALA A 73 -6.11 8.79 4.44
N ALA A 74 -6.26 9.29 3.20
CA ALA A 74 -5.91 10.65 2.83
C ALA A 74 -6.78 11.69 3.54
N VAL A 75 -8.10 11.48 3.59
CA VAL A 75 -9.04 12.39 4.28
C VAL A 75 -8.78 12.41 5.78
N LEU A 76 -8.64 11.24 6.41
CA LEU A 76 -8.34 11.16 7.85
C LEU A 76 -7.01 11.84 8.18
N LYS A 77 -5.98 11.65 7.33
CA LYS A 77 -4.69 12.29 7.54
C LYS A 77 -4.76 13.79 7.30
N ALA A 78 -5.50 14.27 6.30
CA ALA A 78 -5.72 15.69 6.07
C ALA A 78 -6.43 16.36 7.25
N ALA A 79 -7.47 15.70 7.80
CA ALA A 79 -8.19 16.17 8.98
C ALA A 79 -7.31 16.21 10.24
N ARG A 80 -6.36 15.28 10.39
CA ARG A 80 -5.36 15.34 11.48
C ARG A 80 -4.27 16.37 11.22
N ALA A 81 -3.85 16.54 9.97
CA ALA A 81 -2.81 17.49 9.61
C ALA A 81 -3.27 18.94 9.78
N SER A 82 -4.58 19.22 9.62
CA SER A 82 -5.14 20.55 9.89
C SER A 82 -5.01 20.96 11.35
N THR A 83 -5.01 20.01 12.30
CA THR A 83 -4.82 20.31 13.72
C THR A 83 -3.34 20.37 14.11
N THR A 84 -2.49 19.50 13.56
CA THR A 84 -1.07 19.41 13.96
C THR A 84 -0.13 20.32 13.16
N HIS A 85 -0.45 20.63 11.90
CA HIS A 85 0.43 21.36 10.96
C HIS A 85 -0.29 22.54 10.28
N LEU A 86 -1.19 23.20 11.01
CA LEU A 86 -2.03 24.28 10.50
C LEU A 86 -1.23 25.38 9.80
N GLU A 87 -0.15 25.87 10.42
CA GLU A 87 0.66 26.96 9.84
C GLU A 87 1.32 26.58 8.51
N THR A 88 1.79 25.33 8.39
CA THR A 88 2.39 24.83 7.14
C THR A 88 1.34 24.74 6.04
N LEU A 89 0.13 24.28 6.38
CA LEU A 89 -1.00 24.20 5.45
C LEU A 89 -1.53 25.60 5.08
N ARG A 90 -1.52 26.55 6.00
CA ARG A 90 -1.90 27.95 5.74
C ARG A 90 -0.93 28.62 4.78
N LYS A 91 0.38 28.41 4.97
CA LYS A 91 1.42 28.87 4.04
C LYS A 91 1.24 28.25 2.65
N LEU A 92 0.92 26.96 2.58
CA LEU A 92 0.57 26.31 1.31
C LEU A 92 -0.66 26.96 0.67
N GLY A 93 -1.72 27.21 1.45
CA GLY A 93 -2.93 27.87 0.97
C GLY A 93 -2.64 29.25 0.38
N GLN A 94 -1.87 30.06 1.11
CA GLN A 94 -1.44 31.39 0.63
C GLN A 94 -0.60 31.31 -0.65
N LEU A 95 0.31 30.34 -0.74
CA LEU A 95 1.08 30.08 -1.95
C LEU A 95 0.17 29.65 -3.11
N ALA A 96 -0.76 28.74 -2.87
CA ALA A 96 -1.67 28.19 -3.88
C ALA A 96 -2.66 29.24 -4.42
N SER A 97 -3.13 30.15 -3.57
CA SER A 97 -4.00 31.26 -3.96
C SER A 97 -3.29 32.35 -4.76
N GLY A 98 -1.96 32.36 -4.81
CA GLY A 98 -1.19 33.37 -5.52
C GLY A 98 -1.21 33.20 -7.05
N VAL A 99 -1.52 34.27 -7.78
CA VAL A 99 -1.49 34.29 -9.27
C VAL A 99 -0.08 33.94 -9.81
N ASN A 100 0.96 34.36 -9.09
CA ASN A 100 2.36 34.06 -9.43
C ASN A 100 2.72 32.58 -9.30
N PHE A 101 2.07 31.85 -8.39
CA PHE A 101 2.30 30.42 -8.20
C PHE A 101 1.79 29.63 -9.41
N LYS A 102 0.59 29.96 -9.92
CA LYS A 102 0.06 29.36 -11.15
C LYS A 102 0.97 29.61 -12.36
N LYS A 103 1.47 30.84 -12.53
CA LYS A 103 2.44 31.16 -13.59
C LYS A 103 3.74 30.37 -13.45
N SER A 104 4.24 30.23 -12.22
CA SER A 104 5.46 29.46 -11.92
C SER A 104 5.28 27.97 -12.21
N LEU A 105 4.11 27.41 -11.90
CA LEU A 105 3.76 26.02 -12.24
C LEU A 105 3.67 25.80 -13.75
N LEU A 106 3.06 26.73 -14.48
CA LEU A 106 3.01 26.66 -15.95
C LEU A 106 4.41 26.74 -16.56
N ALA A 107 5.25 27.66 -16.09
CA ALA A 107 6.65 27.75 -16.53
C ALA A 107 7.43 26.46 -16.22
N ALA A 108 7.23 25.88 -15.03
CA ALA A 108 7.85 24.60 -14.65
C ALA A 108 7.37 23.42 -15.50
N LYS A 109 6.12 23.44 -15.99
CA LYS A 109 5.59 22.42 -16.91
C LYS A 109 6.36 22.40 -18.25
N TYR A 110 6.67 23.58 -18.80
CA TYR A 110 7.40 23.69 -20.08
C TYR A 110 8.92 23.51 -19.90
N HIS A 111 9.47 23.85 -18.73
CA HIS A 111 10.89 23.75 -18.44
C HIS A 111 11.15 23.02 -17.09
N PRO A 112 11.05 21.68 -17.05
CA PRO A 112 11.14 20.91 -15.80
C PRO A 112 12.53 20.95 -15.16
N ASP A 113 13.59 21.08 -15.95
CA ASP A 113 14.97 21.07 -15.46
C ASP A 113 15.49 22.43 -14.97
N SER A 114 14.68 23.48 -15.15
CA SER A 114 15.02 24.83 -14.72
C SER A 114 15.29 24.88 -13.20
N PRO A 115 16.28 25.65 -12.73
CA PRO A 115 16.54 25.80 -11.30
C PRO A 115 15.33 26.36 -10.54
N ALA A 116 14.50 27.18 -11.18
CA ALA A 116 13.27 27.68 -10.60
C ALA A 116 12.24 26.56 -10.38
N ALA A 117 12.09 25.65 -11.35
CA ALA A 117 11.21 24.49 -11.26
C ALA A 117 11.67 23.52 -10.16
N LYS A 118 12.98 23.26 -10.06
CA LYS A 118 13.56 22.42 -9.00
C LYS A 118 13.34 23.01 -7.60
N ARG A 119 13.51 24.32 -7.43
CA ARG A 119 13.22 25.02 -6.15
C ARG A 119 11.74 24.94 -5.78
N LEU A 120 10.85 25.14 -6.75
CA LEU A 120 9.41 25.02 -6.56
C LEU A 120 9.01 23.59 -6.16
N ASN A 121 9.57 22.59 -6.83
CA ASN A 121 9.29 21.20 -6.50
C ASN A 121 9.83 20.86 -5.09
N ALA A 122 11.03 21.33 -4.74
CA ALA A 122 11.60 21.14 -3.41
C ALA A 122 10.74 21.77 -2.29
N SER A 123 10.12 22.93 -2.53
CA SER A 123 9.21 23.53 -1.55
C SER A 123 7.91 22.74 -1.40
N LEU A 124 7.33 22.25 -2.51
CA LEU A 124 6.14 21.40 -2.49
C LEU A 124 6.40 20.05 -1.82
N LEU A 125 7.52 19.40 -2.13
CA LEU A 125 7.92 18.12 -1.53
C LEU A 125 8.19 18.19 -0.02
N ARG A 126 8.33 19.39 0.57
CA ARG A 126 8.37 19.56 2.03
C ARG A 126 6.98 19.53 2.66
N ILE A 127 5.96 19.97 1.94
CA ILE A 127 4.61 20.13 2.47
C ILE A 127 3.73 18.91 2.14
N LEU A 128 3.82 18.38 0.93
CA LEU A 128 3.00 17.25 0.47
C LEU A 128 3.11 15.99 1.36
N PRO A 129 4.28 15.61 1.91
CA PRO A 129 4.37 14.45 2.79
C PRO A 129 3.55 14.57 4.08
N VAL A 130 3.19 15.79 4.51
CA VAL A 130 2.38 16.02 5.72
C VAL A 130 1.04 15.29 5.63
N VAL A 131 0.43 15.31 4.44
CA VAL A 131 -0.83 14.61 4.15
C VAL A 131 -0.57 13.26 3.49
N GLY A 132 0.42 13.18 2.59
CA GLY A 132 0.67 12.00 1.78
C GLY A 132 1.43 10.86 2.46
N GLY A 133 2.16 11.12 3.55
CA GLY A 133 3.11 10.16 4.12
C GLY A 133 2.50 8.90 4.73
N THR A 134 1.21 8.91 5.07
CA THR A 134 0.50 7.76 5.63
C THR A 134 -0.50 7.14 4.66
N ILE A 135 -0.55 7.62 3.42
CA ILE A 135 -1.44 7.04 2.41
C ILE A 135 -0.79 5.74 1.94
N PRO A 136 -1.49 4.60 2.04
CA PRO A 136 -0.93 3.29 1.74
C PRO A 136 -0.54 3.19 0.27
N PHE A 137 0.63 2.60 0.02
CA PHE A 137 1.30 2.47 -1.26
C PHE A 137 1.62 3.79 -1.98
N SER A 138 1.48 4.94 -1.32
CA SER A 138 1.84 6.23 -1.91
C SER A 138 3.35 6.38 -2.10
N PRO A 139 3.82 7.25 -3.02
CA PRO A 139 5.24 7.53 -3.17
C PRO A 139 5.91 8.02 -1.87
N PHE A 140 5.17 8.75 -1.03
CA PHE A 140 5.68 9.30 0.22
C PHE A 140 5.80 8.24 1.32
N GLU A 141 4.81 7.35 1.46
CA GLU A 141 4.91 6.22 2.38
C GLU A 141 6.07 5.29 1.96
N ARG A 142 6.16 4.96 0.67
CA ARG A 142 7.27 4.16 0.13
C ARG A 142 8.63 4.81 0.40
N ALA A 143 8.74 6.13 0.21
CA ALA A 143 9.97 6.87 0.51
C ALA A 143 10.34 6.77 2.01
N GLY A 144 9.36 6.78 2.92
CA GLY A 144 9.58 6.58 4.35
C GLY A 144 9.91 5.12 4.75
N THR A 145 9.42 4.13 4.00
CA THR A 145 9.64 2.71 4.27
C THR A 145 11.00 2.21 3.75
N ARG A 146 11.50 2.74 2.62
CA ARG A 146 12.81 2.38 2.05
C ARG A 146 13.99 2.45 3.04
N PRO A 147 14.19 3.54 3.82
CA PRO A 147 15.28 3.59 4.80
C PRO A 147 15.09 2.57 5.93
N LYS A 148 13.86 2.24 6.31
CA LYS A 148 13.57 1.19 7.31
C LYS A 148 13.98 -0.18 6.79
N LEU A 149 13.66 -0.49 5.52
CA LEU A 149 14.12 -1.72 4.86
C LEU A 149 15.64 -1.78 4.79
N ALA A 150 16.30 -0.66 4.46
CA ALA A 150 17.76 -0.58 4.46
C ALA A 150 18.35 -0.81 5.85
N ALA A 151 17.77 -0.20 6.90
CA ALA A 151 18.19 -0.40 8.29
C ALA A 151 18.02 -1.86 8.74
N MET A 152 16.90 -2.51 8.37
CA MET A 152 16.69 -3.94 8.63
C MET A 152 17.74 -4.80 7.92
N ARG A 153 18.12 -4.45 6.68
CA ARG A 153 19.22 -5.12 5.97
C ARG A 153 20.56 -4.97 6.70
N PHE A 154 20.84 -3.81 7.28
CA PHE A 154 22.05 -3.63 8.09
C PHE A 154 22.01 -4.40 9.41
N ARG A 155 20.83 -4.52 10.04
CA ARG A 155 20.66 -5.20 11.32
C ARG A 155 20.63 -6.73 11.22
N PHE A 156 19.90 -7.27 10.25
CA PHE A 156 19.63 -8.71 10.12
C PHE A 156 20.38 -9.37 8.94
N GLY A 157 21.03 -8.59 8.10
CA GLY A 157 21.67 -9.07 6.88
C GLY A 157 20.75 -9.05 5.66
N LEU A 158 21.24 -9.60 4.55
CA LEU A 158 20.51 -9.70 3.30
C LEU A 158 19.35 -10.71 3.43
N GLN A 159 18.14 -10.31 3.02
CA GLN A 159 16.96 -11.19 2.96
C GLN A 159 17.03 -12.16 1.75
N GLN A 160 18.16 -12.83 1.54
CA GLN A 160 18.42 -13.58 0.30
C GLN A 160 17.89 -15.02 0.33
N PHE A 161 17.51 -15.56 1.48
CA PHE A 161 17.01 -16.93 1.56
C PHE A 161 15.90 -17.04 2.60
N TRP A 162 14.74 -17.47 2.14
CA TRP A 162 13.66 -17.96 2.98
C TRP A 162 13.68 -19.48 2.83
N ILE A 163 14.05 -20.19 3.88
CA ILE A 163 13.96 -21.65 3.91
C ILE A 163 12.66 -21.98 4.63
N THR A 164 11.62 -22.33 3.87
CA THR A 164 10.43 -22.96 4.42
C THR A 164 10.73 -24.44 4.59
N VAL A 165 10.99 -24.86 5.83
CA VAL A 165 11.01 -26.28 6.18
C VAL A 165 9.57 -26.67 6.48
N ALA A 166 8.97 -27.44 5.58
CA ALA A 166 7.73 -28.15 5.86
C ALA A 166 8.12 -29.58 6.28
N PRO A 167 8.08 -29.92 7.58
CA PRO A 167 8.27 -31.31 8.00
C PRO A 167 7.15 -32.17 7.38
N PRO A 168 7.47 -33.37 6.88
CA PRO A 168 6.46 -34.28 6.33
C PRO A 168 5.44 -34.66 7.39
N GLU A 169 4.18 -34.63 6.99
CA GLU A 169 2.94 -34.79 7.75
C GLU A 169 2.99 -35.89 8.80
N GLN A 170 3.11 -35.50 10.08
CA GLN A 170 2.46 -36.17 11.21
C GLN A 170 2.06 -35.09 12.22
N ASP A 171 0.78 -34.72 12.15
CA ASP A 171 -0.06 -33.99 13.10
C ASP A 171 0.42 -32.59 13.61
N ASP A 172 -0.47 -31.62 13.40
CA ASP A 172 -0.42 -30.20 13.78
C ASP A 172 0.49 -29.27 12.96
N LEU A 173 -0.18 -28.54 12.06
CA LEU A 173 0.32 -27.53 11.12
C LEU A 173 0.95 -26.30 11.83
N HIS A 174 2.11 -26.47 12.46
CA HIS A 174 2.92 -25.36 12.98
C HIS A 174 3.93 -24.89 11.92
N TYR A 175 3.57 -23.88 11.12
CA TYR A 175 4.54 -23.20 10.26
C TYR A 175 5.50 -22.35 11.10
N THR A 176 6.70 -22.86 11.35
CA THR A 176 7.77 -22.09 11.99
C THR A 176 8.70 -21.49 10.94
N GLY A 177 8.40 -20.26 10.52
CA GLY A 177 9.34 -19.47 9.72
C GLY A 177 10.49 -18.99 10.59
N SER A 178 11.70 -19.51 10.40
CA SER A 178 12.91 -19.07 11.13
C SER A 178 13.90 -18.37 10.19
N CYS A 179 14.23 -17.12 10.52
CA CYS A 179 15.25 -16.32 9.82
C CYS A 179 16.64 -16.72 10.32
N PHE A 180 17.40 -17.48 9.52
CA PHE A 180 18.80 -17.77 9.83
C PHE A 180 19.74 -16.69 9.26
N SER A 181 20.68 -16.22 10.09
CA SER A 181 21.75 -15.32 9.63
C SER A 181 22.77 -16.07 8.77
N TYR A 182 23.33 -15.40 7.77
CA TYR A 182 24.30 -15.95 6.79
C TYR A 182 25.50 -16.66 7.44
N SER A 183 25.94 -16.19 8.62
CA SER A 183 27.05 -16.79 9.35
C SER A 183 26.74 -18.20 9.88
N TYR A 184 25.48 -18.51 10.16
CA TYR A 184 25.04 -19.83 10.65
C TYR A 184 24.89 -20.85 9.51
N MET A 185 24.52 -20.38 8.31
CA MET A 185 24.36 -21.26 7.14
C MET A 185 25.67 -21.89 6.65
N ARG A 186 26.83 -21.23 6.82
CA ARG A 186 28.13 -21.83 6.47
C ARG A 186 28.47 -23.05 7.32
N GLY A 187 28.00 -23.12 8.56
CA GLY A 187 28.14 -24.30 9.43
C GLY A 187 27.12 -25.39 9.08
N MET A 188 25.87 -25.00 8.82
CA MET A 188 24.77 -25.93 8.54
C MET A 188 24.88 -26.59 7.15
N MET A 189 25.37 -25.88 6.12
CA MET A 189 25.54 -26.43 4.76
C MET A 189 26.57 -27.56 4.68
N ARG A 190 27.42 -27.76 5.70
CA ARG A 190 28.28 -28.96 5.78
C ARG A 190 27.53 -30.21 6.24
N SER A 191 26.33 -30.06 6.83
CA SER A 191 25.55 -31.15 7.41
C SER A 191 24.18 -31.37 6.75
N VAL A 192 23.70 -30.44 5.93
CA VAL A 192 22.36 -30.53 5.31
C VAL A 192 22.48 -31.04 3.88
N ARG A 193 21.98 -32.25 3.66
CA ARG A 193 21.85 -32.87 2.35
C ARG A 193 20.69 -32.19 1.62
N VAL A 194 20.99 -31.29 0.69
CA VAL A 194 19.98 -30.64 -0.15
C VAL A 194 19.49 -31.66 -1.18
N VAL A 195 18.28 -32.17 -0.99
CA VAL A 195 17.59 -32.96 -2.03
C VAL A 195 16.84 -31.98 -2.91
N SER A 196 17.39 -31.68 -4.08
CA SER A 196 16.68 -30.97 -5.15
C SER A 196 15.83 -31.98 -5.91
N HIS A 197 14.51 -31.90 -5.78
CA HIS A 197 13.61 -32.53 -6.73
C HIS A 197 13.44 -31.60 -7.93
N ASN A 198 14.33 -31.75 -8.91
CA ASN A 198 14.02 -31.43 -10.29
C ASN A 198 13.62 -32.73 -10.99
N ALA A 199 12.52 -32.68 -11.73
CA ALA A 199 12.02 -33.81 -12.51
C ALA A 199 13.11 -34.32 -13.45
N GLY A 200 13.55 -35.57 -13.24
CA GLY A 200 14.47 -36.29 -14.11
C GLY A 200 15.94 -36.20 -13.69
N GLY A 201 16.42 -37.25 -13.01
CA GLY A 201 17.85 -37.58 -12.93
C GLY A 201 18.58 -37.11 -11.68
N CYS A 202 18.72 -38.03 -10.72
CA CYS A 202 19.60 -37.87 -9.55
C CYS A 202 21.07 -37.76 -10.03
N SER A 203 21.61 -36.56 -10.04
CA SER A 203 23.01 -36.29 -10.38
C SER A 203 23.74 -35.74 -9.16
N TYR A 204 24.72 -36.48 -8.67
CA TYR A 204 25.57 -36.08 -7.55
C TYR A 204 26.55 -34.99 -8.00
N LEU A 205 26.36 -33.75 -7.54
CA LEU A 205 27.40 -32.72 -7.64
C LEU A 205 28.23 -32.74 -6.35
N LYS A 206 29.43 -33.32 -6.42
CA LYS A 206 30.47 -33.13 -5.40
C LYS A 206 31.09 -31.74 -5.61
N ILE A 207 31.05 -30.91 -4.57
CA ILE A 207 31.99 -29.80 -4.37
C ILE A 207 32.97 -30.25 -3.29
#